data_AF-A0A2H1EHI2-F1
#
_entry.id   AF-A0A2H1EHI2-F1
#
_cell.length_a   1.000
_cell.length_b   1.000
_cell.length_c   1.000
_cell.angle_alpha   90.00
_cell.angle_beta   90.00
_cell.angle_gamma   90.00
#
_symmetry.space_group_name_H-M   'P 1'
#
loop_
_entity.id
_entity.type
_entity.pdbx_description
1 polymer ?
#
loop_
_entity_poly.entity_id
_entity_poly.type
_entity_poly.pdbx_seq_one_letter_code
_entity_poly.pdbx_strand_id
1 'polypeptide(L)'
;MIDYWQLLVLGAIAGFTIFLGLPVAALQNLSHKKKGFLNAFALGILVFLIIDVFSHGWETASTAATDAAAGKGPVGIAVVDLAALFGGIAIGLLGLMIYESKFMTKSFPQILSLENLKEGDDHLHKLFHEANAYKLATMIAVGIGAHNFSEGLAIGQSYVAGEIGLAIILIIGFGAHNATEGFGIAGPLTGILQRPNAKFLAKVGLIGGGPTFVGTMLGSLWISDIAYILFLSMAGGALVYVSMLMYNSGRKHTTNNVMMIGIFVGLCAGFITDLIVTLGGA
;
A
#
# COMPACT_ATOMS: atom_id res chain seq x y z
N MET A 1 16.74 23.65 -13.59
CA MET A 1 16.84 22.24 -14.00
C MET A 1 17.26 21.45 -12.78
N ILE A 2 16.52 20.40 -12.42
CA ILE A 2 17.00 19.46 -11.40
C ILE A 2 18.05 18.56 -12.04
N ASP A 3 19.16 18.32 -11.36
CA ASP A 3 20.12 17.32 -11.82
C ASP A 3 19.69 15.90 -11.40
N TYR A 4 20.36 14.88 -11.95
CA TYR A 4 20.05 13.49 -11.68
C TYR A 4 20.11 13.12 -10.19
N TRP A 5 21.08 13.68 -9.45
CA TRP A 5 21.22 13.39 -8.02
C TRP A 5 20.11 14.04 -7.20
N GLN A 6 19.70 15.25 -7.57
CA GLN A 6 18.55 15.92 -6.98
C GLN A 6 17.28 15.12 -7.21
N LEU A 7 17.05 14.58 -8.41
CA LEU A 7 15.92 13.70 -8.70
C LEU A 7 15.90 12.49 -7.75
N LEU A 8 17.02 11.78 -7.63
CA LEU A 8 17.13 10.59 -6.79
C LEU A 8 16.89 10.91 -5.31
N VAL A 9 17.43 12.01 -4.80
CA VAL A 9 17.20 12.46 -3.42
C VAL A 9 15.73 12.82 -3.21
N LEU A 10 15.11 13.53 -4.15
CA LEU A 10 13.71 13.91 -4.07
C LEU A 10 12.77 12.71 -4.15
N GLY A 11 13.06 11.74 -5.03
CA GLY A 11 12.33 10.47 -5.09
C GLY A 11 12.47 9.65 -3.81
N ALA A 12 13.66 9.65 -3.18
CA ALA A 12 13.85 9.04 -1.86
C ALA A 12 13.05 9.77 -0.77
N ILE A 13 13.02 11.11 -0.79
CA ILE A 13 12.22 11.90 0.16
C ILE A 13 10.74 11.56 -0.01
N ALA A 14 10.23 11.54 -1.25
CA ALA A 14 8.84 11.20 -1.55
C ALA A 14 8.45 9.80 -1.03
N GLY A 15 9.32 8.80 -1.16
CA GLY A 15 9.07 7.47 -0.60
C GLY A 15 9.17 7.42 0.93
N PHE A 16 10.16 8.09 1.52
CA PHE A 16 10.43 8.02 2.96
C PHE A 16 9.52 8.90 3.83
N THR A 17 8.66 9.72 3.26
CA THR A 17 7.57 10.35 4.04
C THR A 17 6.65 9.30 4.67
N ILE A 18 6.62 8.06 4.19
CA ILE A 18 5.90 6.93 4.82
C ILE A 18 6.27 6.74 6.30
N PHE A 19 7.51 7.07 6.67
CA PHE A 19 7.95 7.01 8.06
C PHE A 19 7.23 8.00 8.98
N LEU A 20 6.57 9.02 8.44
CA LEU A 20 5.81 10.00 9.22
C LEU A 20 4.52 9.40 9.79
N GLY A 21 3.94 8.39 9.13
CA GLY A 21 2.73 7.69 9.61
C GLY A 21 3.02 6.56 10.60
N LEU A 22 4.22 5.97 10.58
CA LEU A 22 4.59 4.82 11.43
C LEU A 22 4.60 5.07 12.95
N PRO A 23 4.91 6.27 13.48
CA PRO A 23 4.89 6.54 14.92
C PRO A 23 3.54 6.26 15.60
N VAL A 24 2.42 6.27 14.86
CA VAL A 24 1.10 5.88 15.40
C VAL A 24 1.10 4.44 15.94
N ALA A 25 1.94 3.56 15.38
CA ALA A 25 2.10 2.18 15.85
C ALA A 25 2.64 2.10 17.30
N ALA A 26 3.30 3.15 17.80
CA ALA A 26 3.84 3.21 19.15
C ALA A 26 2.77 3.54 20.22
N LEU A 27 1.54 3.88 19.81
CA LEU A 27 0.45 4.19 20.73
C LEU A 27 0.02 2.93 21.51
N GLN A 28 0.17 2.98 22.82
CA GLN A 28 -0.20 1.91 23.75
C GLN A 28 -1.44 2.26 24.57
N ASN A 29 -1.98 1.27 25.30
CA ASN A 29 -3.07 1.46 26.27
C ASN A 29 -4.35 2.10 25.68
N LEU A 30 -4.60 1.84 24.40
CA LEU A 30 -5.79 2.31 23.71
C LEU A 30 -7.00 1.45 24.07
N SER A 31 -8.17 2.08 24.21
CA SER A 31 -9.43 1.34 24.34
C SER A 31 -9.74 0.58 23.06
N HIS A 32 -10.52 -0.50 23.15
CA HIS A 32 -10.97 -1.29 22.00
C HIS A 32 -11.60 -0.42 20.89
N LYS A 33 -12.42 0.58 21.28
CA LYS A 33 -13.00 1.56 20.35
C LYS A 33 -11.95 2.38 19.61
N LYS A 34 -10.91 2.87 20.31
CA LYS A 34 -9.83 3.66 19.69
C LYS A 34 -8.97 2.81 18.74
N LYS A 35 -8.63 1.58 19.14
CA LYS A 35 -7.91 0.64 18.27
C LYS A 35 -8.69 0.34 17.00
N GLY A 36 -9.97 0.01 17.14
CA GLY A 36 -10.85 -0.27 16.01
C GLY A 36 -11.04 0.94 15.10
N PHE A 37 -11.16 2.15 15.67
CA PHE A 37 -11.24 3.38 14.87
C PHE A 37 -9.96 3.66 14.09
N LEU A 38 -8.77 3.54 14.70
CA LEU A 38 -7.50 3.77 14.01
C LEU A 38 -7.24 2.74 12.90
N ASN A 39 -7.57 1.46 13.14
CA ASN A 39 -7.54 0.45 12.10
C ASN A 39 -8.54 0.75 10.98
N ALA A 40 -9.74 1.22 11.30
CA ALA A 40 -10.76 1.58 10.32
C ALA A 40 -10.36 2.81 9.50
N PHE A 41 -9.76 3.82 10.13
CA PHE A 41 -9.17 4.99 9.47
C PHE A 41 -8.08 4.56 8.47
N ALA A 42 -7.15 3.73 8.92
CA ALA A 42 -6.11 3.15 8.07
C ALA A 42 -6.71 2.34 6.90
N LEU A 43 -7.75 1.54 7.15
CA LEU A 43 -8.48 0.82 6.11
C LEU A 43 -9.16 1.78 5.11
N GLY A 44 -9.72 2.90 5.57
CA GLY A 44 -10.28 3.94 4.72
C GLY A 44 -9.26 4.53 3.75
N ILE A 45 -8.04 4.82 4.23
CA ILE A 45 -6.92 5.23 3.40
C ILE A 45 -6.59 4.13 2.38
N LEU A 46 -6.50 2.87 2.79
CA LEU A 46 -6.25 1.76 1.86
C LEU A 46 -7.34 1.62 0.79
N VAL A 47 -8.61 1.89 1.12
CA VAL A 47 -9.70 1.87 0.13
C VAL A 47 -9.50 2.98 -0.90
N PHE A 48 -9.09 4.17 -0.46
CA PHE A 48 -8.67 5.24 -1.37
C PHE A 48 -7.52 4.79 -2.28
N LEU A 49 -6.47 4.17 -1.74
CA LEU A 49 -5.35 3.63 -2.53
C LEU A 49 -5.82 2.65 -3.61
N ILE A 50 -6.75 1.76 -3.28
CA ILE A 50 -7.31 0.80 -4.26
C ILE A 50 -7.97 1.53 -5.42
N ILE A 51 -8.72 2.59 -5.14
CA ILE A 51 -9.39 3.40 -6.17
C ILE A 51 -8.33 4.05 -7.05
N ASP A 52 -7.33 4.68 -6.44
CA ASP A 52 -6.27 5.40 -7.14
C ASP A 52 -5.48 4.50 -8.10
N VAL A 53 -4.98 3.37 -7.61
CA VAL A 53 -4.14 2.47 -8.42
C VAL A 53 -4.90 1.79 -9.54
N PHE A 54 -6.17 1.45 -9.32
CA PHE A 54 -6.99 0.88 -10.38
C PHE A 54 -7.43 1.93 -11.39
N SER A 55 -7.67 3.18 -10.97
CA SER A 55 -8.00 4.26 -11.90
C SER A 55 -6.86 4.48 -12.89
N HIS A 56 -5.64 4.71 -12.39
CA HIS A 56 -4.45 4.94 -13.22
C HIS A 56 -4.10 3.73 -14.09
N GLY A 57 -4.17 2.51 -13.52
CA GLY A 57 -3.89 1.28 -14.27
C GLY A 57 -4.92 1.01 -15.37
N TRP A 58 -6.20 1.26 -15.10
CA TRP A 58 -7.28 1.12 -16.09
C TRP A 58 -7.21 2.18 -17.18
N GLU A 59 -7.00 3.44 -16.83
CA GLU A 59 -6.90 4.54 -17.80
C GLU A 59 -5.76 4.28 -18.80
N THR A 60 -4.58 3.92 -18.30
CA THR A 60 -3.41 3.64 -19.16
C THR A 60 -3.71 2.46 -20.11
N ALA A 61 -4.20 1.33 -19.59
CA ALA A 61 -4.47 0.14 -20.41
C ALA A 61 -5.64 0.32 -21.39
N SER A 62 -6.70 1.04 -20.97
CA SER A 62 -7.88 1.28 -21.80
C SER A 62 -7.62 2.31 -22.92
N THR A 63 -6.69 3.25 -22.70
CA THR A 63 -6.24 4.17 -23.75
C THR A 63 -5.63 3.40 -24.92
N ALA A 64 -4.69 2.49 -24.66
CA ALA A 64 -4.11 1.63 -25.70
C ALA A 64 -5.18 0.79 -26.44
N ALA A 65 -6.15 0.25 -25.71
CA ALA A 65 -7.24 -0.53 -26.29
C ALA A 65 -8.18 0.29 -27.18
N THR A 66 -8.55 1.49 -26.74
CA THR A 66 -9.42 2.40 -27.49
C THR A 66 -8.72 2.95 -28.74
N ASP A 67 -7.42 3.27 -28.64
CA ASP A 67 -6.62 3.66 -29.81
C ASP A 67 -6.49 2.52 -30.82
N ALA A 68 -6.29 1.29 -30.37
CA ALA A 68 -6.28 0.12 -31.25
C ALA A 68 -7.63 -0.09 -31.94
N ALA A 69 -8.74 0.04 -31.20
CA ALA A 69 -10.09 -0.08 -31.76
C ALA A 69 -10.41 1.02 -32.79
N ALA A 70 -9.88 2.23 -32.58
CA ALA A 70 -10.00 3.35 -33.52
C ALA A 70 -9.05 3.25 -34.72
N GLY A 71 -8.23 2.18 -34.82
CA GLY A 71 -7.23 2.02 -35.87
C GLY A 71 -6.02 2.97 -35.74
N LYS A 72 -5.85 3.60 -34.57
CA LYS A 72 -4.76 4.55 -34.26
C LYS A 72 -3.56 3.90 -33.59
N GLY A 73 -3.73 2.68 -33.06
CA GLY A 73 -2.70 1.96 -32.33
C GLY A 73 -2.58 0.48 -32.73
N PRO A 74 -1.44 -0.18 -32.42
CA PRO A 74 -1.30 -1.60 -32.62
C PRO A 74 -2.16 -2.41 -31.64
N VAL A 75 -2.98 -3.33 -32.16
CA VAL A 75 -3.79 -4.26 -31.34
C VAL A 75 -2.92 -5.09 -30.38
N GLY A 76 -1.69 -5.42 -30.80
CA GLY A 76 -0.75 -6.17 -29.95
C GLY A 76 -0.41 -5.45 -28.65
N ILE A 77 -0.25 -4.13 -28.67
CA ILE A 77 0.08 -3.34 -27.46
C ILE A 77 -1.13 -3.36 -26.50
N ALA A 78 -2.33 -3.09 -27.02
CA ALA A 78 -3.56 -3.16 -26.24
C ALA A 78 -3.77 -4.50 -25.53
N VAL A 79 -3.51 -5.61 -26.24
CA VAL A 79 -3.63 -6.96 -25.66
C VAL A 79 -2.61 -7.17 -24.56
N VAL A 80 -1.37 -6.72 -24.74
CA VAL A 80 -0.30 -6.87 -23.74
C VAL A 80 -0.59 -6.02 -22.51
N ASP A 81 -1.06 -4.79 -22.67
CA ASP A 81 -1.39 -3.89 -21.56
C ASP A 81 -2.57 -4.42 -20.73
N LEU A 82 -3.62 -4.91 -21.38
CA LEU A 82 -4.74 -5.57 -20.69
C LEU A 82 -4.28 -6.86 -20.00
N ALA A 83 -3.41 -7.65 -20.63
CA ALA A 83 -2.84 -8.84 -20.00
C ALA A 83 -1.96 -8.48 -18.79
N ALA A 84 -1.19 -7.40 -18.86
CA ALA A 84 -0.40 -6.88 -17.74
C ALA A 84 -1.30 -6.41 -16.60
N LEU A 85 -2.40 -5.72 -16.91
CA LEU A 85 -3.39 -5.26 -15.93
C LEU A 85 -4.03 -6.45 -15.18
N PHE A 86 -4.68 -7.37 -15.90
CA PHE A 86 -5.34 -8.50 -15.24
C PHE A 86 -4.35 -9.49 -14.63
N GLY A 87 -3.20 -9.68 -15.27
CA GLY A 87 -2.10 -10.49 -14.76
C GLY A 87 -1.53 -9.93 -13.46
N GLY A 88 -1.31 -8.62 -13.39
CA GLY A 88 -0.84 -7.95 -12.18
C GLY A 88 -1.86 -8.06 -11.05
N ILE A 89 -3.16 -7.80 -11.30
CA ILE A 89 -4.23 -8.02 -10.29
C ILE A 89 -4.15 -9.44 -9.74
N ALA A 90 -4.05 -10.44 -10.62
CA ALA A 90 -3.96 -11.84 -10.22
C ALA A 90 -2.69 -12.11 -9.39
N ILE A 91 -1.53 -11.59 -9.79
CA ILE A 91 -0.27 -11.73 -9.04
C ILE A 91 -0.40 -11.11 -7.65
N GLY A 92 -0.94 -9.90 -7.53
CA GLY A 92 -1.11 -9.21 -6.26
C GLY A 92 -2.08 -9.94 -5.32
N LEU A 93 -3.28 -10.24 -5.82
CA LEU A 93 -4.36 -10.84 -5.03
C LEU A 93 -4.08 -12.32 -4.72
N LEU A 94 -3.85 -13.14 -5.75
CA LEU A 94 -3.65 -14.57 -5.59
C LEU A 94 -2.27 -14.88 -5.00
N GLY A 95 -1.26 -14.05 -5.29
CA GLY A 95 0.07 -14.17 -4.69
C GLY A 95 0.02 -14.01 -3.17
N LEU A 96 -0.68 -12.99 -2.66
CA LEU A 96 -0.87 -12.83 -1.22
C LEU A 96 -1.75 -13.91 -0.61
N MET A 97 -2.79 -14.37 -1.31
CA MET A 97 -3.59 -15.53 -0.89
C MET A 97 -2.75 -16.81 -0.75
N ILE A 98 -1.89 -17.07 -1.73
CA ILE A 98 -0.97 -18.23 -1.69
C ILE A 98 0.07 -18.05 -0.58
N TYR A 99 0.59 -16.85 -0.40
CA TYR A 99 1.52 -16.54 0.68
C TYR A 99 0.88 -16.78 2.06
N GLU A 100 -0.35 -16.28 2.27
CA GLU A 100 -1.10 -16.53 3.50
C GLU A 100 -1.35 -18.03 3.72
N SER A 101 -1.91 -18.71 2.72
CA SER A 101 -2.28 -20.14 2.85
C SER A 101 -1.08 -21.09 3.02
N LYS A 102 0.09 -20.77 2.46
CA LYS A 102 1.28 -21.62 2.55
C LYS A 102 2.15 -21.31 3.76
N PHE A 103 2.34 -20.03 4.07
CA PHE A 103 3.31 -19.60 5.08
C PHE A 103 2.66 -19.07 6.35
N MET A 104 1.41 -18.59 6.29
CA MET A 104 0.75 -18.01 7.46
C MET A 104 -0.16 -18.98 8.22
N THR A 105 -0.88 -19.90 7.56
CA THR A 105 -1.68 -20.94 8.25
C THR A 105 -0.86 -22.10 8.77
N LYS A 106 0.32 -22.39 8.19
CA LYS A 106 1.19 -23.51 8.62
C LYS A 106 2.11 -23.21 9.81
N SER A 107 2.16 -21.96 10.30
CA SER A 107 3.05 -21.57 11.42
C SER A 107 2.54 -21.97 12.81
N PHE A 108 1.51 -22.82 12.92
CA PHE A 108 1.14 -23.44 14.18
C PHE A 108 1.50 -24.93 14.12
N PRO A 109 2.43 -25.43 14.95
CA PRO A 109 2.55 -26.86 15.14
C PRO A 109 1.22 -27.35 15.68
N GLN A 110 0.59 -28.28 14.95
CA GLN A 110 -0.67 -28.93 15.30
C GLN A 110 -0.60 -29.67 16.66
N ILE A 111 0.59 -29.74 17.28
CA ILE A 111 0.87 -30.21 18.65
C ILE A 111 0.23 -29.29 19.71
N LEU A 112 -0.14 -28.07 19.36
CA LEU A 112 -0.89 -27.13 20.20
C LEU A 112 -2.40 -27.12 19.86
N SER A 113 -2.90 -28.17 19.17
CA SER A 113 -4.33 -28.35 18.93
C SER A 113 -5.06 -28.49 20.27
N LEU A 114 -5.78 -27.43 20.65
CA LEU A 114 -7.10 -27.30 21.28
C LEU A 114 -7.57 -28.25 22.40
N GLU A 115 -6.92 -29.37 22.68
CA GLU A 115 -7.30 -30.32 23.72
C GLU A 115 -6.59 -30.01 25.06
N ASN A 116 -5.50 -29.24 25.03
CA ASN A 116 -4.74 -28.83 26.22
C ASN A 116 -4.82 -27.33 26.57
N LEU A 117 -5.49 -26.50 25.77
CA LEU A 117 -5.73 -25.10 26.11
C LEU A 117 -6.99 -25.02 26.99
N LYS A 118 -6.83 -25.41 28.26
CA LYS A 118 -7.80 -25.09 29.30
C LYS A 118 -8.07 -23.58 29.27
N GLU A 119 -9.33 -23.22 29.43
CA GLU A 119 -9.79 -21.87 29.74
C GLU A 119 -8.87 -21.26 30.81
N GLY A 120 -8.01 -20.32 30.44
CA GLY A 120 -7.10 -19.70 31.40
C GLY A 120 -5.86 -19.00 30.83
N ASP A 121 -5.35 -19.39 29.66
CA ASP A 121 -4.08 -18.83 29.17
C ASP A 121 -4.26 -17.63 28.22
N ASP A 122 -4.83 -16.57 28.79
CA ASP A 122 -5.00 -15.24 28.19
C ASP A 122 -3.72 -14.71 27.50
N HIS A 123 -2.55 -15.14 28.00
CA HIS A 123 -1.25 -14.75 27.49
C HIS A 123 -0.94 -15.35 26.10
N LEU A 124 -1.31 -16.61 25.86
CA LEU A 124 -1.02 -17.29 24.60
C LEU A 124 -1.88 -16.74 23.45
N HIS A 125 -3.15 -16.45 23.73
CA HIS A 125 -4.03 -15.76 22.78
C HIS A 125 -3.50 -14.38 22.40
N LYS A 126 -2.98 -13.63 23.37
CA LYS A 126 -2.39 -12.30 23.15
C LYS A 126 -1.14 -12.37 22.26
N LEU A 127 -0.23 -13.31 22.49
CA LEU A 127 0.96 -13.50 21.65
C LEU A 127 0.60 -13.86 20.20
N PHE A 128 -0.44 -14.68 20.00
CA PHE A 128 -0.92 -15.02 18.65
C PHE A 128 -1.50 -13.81 17.91
N HIS A 129 -2.26 -12.97 18.61
CA HIS A 129 -2.79 -11.72 18.05
C HIS A 129 -1.68 -10.75 17.64
N GLU A 130 -0.62 -10.63 18.44
CA GLU A 130 0.54 -9.81 18.09
C GLU A 130 1.26 -10.35 16.85
N ALA A 131 1.55 -11.65 16.79
CA ALA A 131 2.20 -12.24 15.62
C ALA A 131 1.42 -11.99 14.32
N ASN A 132 0.09 -12.03 14.37
CA ASN A 132 -0.77 -11.71 13.23
C ASN A 132 -0.75 -10.23 12.85
N ALA A 133 -0.62 -9.32 13.82
CA ALA A 133 -0.49 -7.88 13.56
C ALA A 133 0.81 -7.56 12.79
N TYR A 134 1.96 -8.11 13.22
CA TYR A 134 3.24 -7.92 12.51
C TYR A 134 3.21 -8.50 11.09
N LYS A 135 2.57 -9.65 10.90
CA LYS A 135 2.38 -10.26 9.58
C LYS A 135 1.52 -9.39 8.68
N LEU A 136 0.36 -8.94 9.18
CA LEU A 136 -0.55 -8.07 8.42
C LEU A 136 0.13 -6.75 8.05
N ALA A 137 0.85 -6.11 8.97
CA ALA A 137 1.64 -4.92 8.69
C ALA A 137 2.70 -5.16 7.59
N THR A 138 3.34 -6.32 7.58
CA THR A 138 4.32 -6.68 6.53
C THR A 138 3.65 -6.87 5.17
N MET A 139 2.49 -7.54 5.10
CA MET A 139 1.75 -7.70 3.84
C MET A 139 1.25 -6.37 3.29
N ILE A 140 0.76 -5.49 4.17
CA ILE A 140 0.36 -4.13 3.79
C ILE A 140 1.56 -3.36 3.25
N ALA A 141 2.71 -3.42 3.93
CA ALA A 141 3.94 -2.77 3.46
C ALA A 141 4.40 -3.29 2.09
N VAL A 142 4.25 -4.59 1.80
CA VAL A 142 4.56 -5.16 0.47
C VAL A 142 3.60 -4.66 -0.60
N GLY A 143 2.30 -4.62 -0.32
CA GLY A 143 1.29 -4.11 -1.25
C GLY A 143 1.50 -2.63 -1.58
N ILE A 144 1.71 -1.81 -0.55
CA ILE A 144 2.09 -0.39 -0.68
C ILE A 144 3.41 -0.26 -1.44
N GLY A 145 4.43 -1.04 -1.10
CA GLY A 145 5.71 -0.99 -1.80
C GLY A 145 5.61 -1.25 -3.31
N ALA A 146 4.70 -2.12 -3.76
CA ALA A 146 4.46 -2.32 -5.18
C ALA A 146 3.83 -1.08 -5.85
N HIS A 147 2.94 -0.37 -5.15
CA HIS A 147 2.37 0.90 -5.62
C HIS A 147 3.43 2.00 -5.66
N ASN A 148 4.19 2.17 -4.58
CA ASN A 148 5.21 3.20 -4.45
C ASN A 148 6.33 3.01 -5.47
N PHE A 149 6.57 1.77 -5.93
CA PHE A 149 7.43 1.52 -7.09
C PHE A 149 6.90 2.19 -8.37
N SER A 150 5.60 2.08 -8.65
CA SER A 150 4.98 2.72 -9.81
C SER A 150 4.95 4.26 -9.72
N GLU A 151 4.78 4.83 -8.53
CA GLU A 151 4.98 6.26 -8.28
C GLU A 151 6.41 6.69 -8.62
N GLY A 152 7.38 5.91 -8.15
CA GLY A 152 8.78 6.11 -8.46
C GLY A 152 9.02 6.11 -9.98
N LEU A 153 8.49 5.10 -10.69
CA LEU A 153 8.59 5.02 -12.14
C LEU A 153 8.05 6.29 -12.81
N ALA A 154 6.86 6.76 -12.40
CA ALA A 154 6.27 7.99 -12.93
C ALA A 154 7.18 9.21 -12.74
N ILE A 155 7.74 9.42 -11.53
CA ILE A 155 8.71 10.50 -11.27
C ILE A 155 9.91 10.41 -12.23
N GLY A 156 10.49 9.22 -12.37
CA GLY A 156 11.67 9.00 -13.22
C GLY A 156 11.38 9.20 -14.71
N GLN A 157 10.22 8.72 -15.17
CA GLN A 157 9.79 8.85 -16.56
C GLN A 157 9.48 10.30 -16.93
N SER A 158 8.85 11.07 -16.03
CA SER A 158 8.67 12.52 -16.21
C SER A 158 10.00 13.25 -16.33
N TYR A 159 11.03 12.84 -15.57
CA TYR A 159 12.37 13.42 -15.69
C TYR A 159 12.99 13.14 -17.08
N VAL A 160 12.94 11.91 -17.57
CA VAL A 160 13.50 11.54 -18.89
C VAL A 160 12.72 12.16 -20.04
N ALA A 161 11.42 12.36 -19.87
CA ALA A 161 10.57 13.08 -20.83
C ALA A 161 10.87 14.59 -20.89
N GLY A 162 11.69 15.13 -19.98
CA GLY A 162 11.98 16.56 -19.88
C GLY A 162 10.91 17.35 -19.13
N GLU A 163 9.90 16.68 -18.59
CA GLU A 163 8.76 17.24 -17.84
C GLU A 163 9.13 17.44 -16.37
N ILE A 164 10.15 18.28 -16.12
CA ILE A 164 10.69 18.51 -14.77
C ILE A 164 9.65 19.11 -13.82
N GLY A 165 8.75 19.95 -14.34
CA GLY A 165 7.64 20.51 -13.58
C GLY A 165 6.75 19.41 -13.02
N LEU A 166 6.31 18.49 -13.90
CA LEU A 166 5.51 17.32 -13.52
C LEU A 166 6.24 16.45 -12.50
N ALA A 167 7.53 16.13 -12.72
CA ALA A 167 8.31 15.32 -11.79
C ALA A 167 8.33 15.91 -10.37
N ILE A 168 8.53 17.22 -10.22
CA ILE A 168 8.53 17.90 -8.92
C ILE A 168 7.16 17.82 -8.25
N ILE A 169 6.09 17.99 -9.03
CA ILE A 169 4.76 17.98 -8.49
C ILE A 169 4.37 16.56 -8.05
N LEU A 170 4.73 15.54 -8.84
CA LEU A 170 4.60 14.13 -8.44
C LEU A 170 5.38 13.83 -7.16
N ILE A 171 6.60 14.34 -7.01
CA ILE A 171 7.40 14.18 -5.77
C ILE A 171 6.68 14.75 -4.55
N ILE A 172 6.15 15.96 -4.65
CA ILE A 172 5.41 16.60 -3.55
C ILE A 172 4.13 15.80 -3.28
N GLY A 173 3.47 15.40 -4.35
CA GLY A 173 2.22 14.68 -4.34
C GLY A 173 2.31 13.34 -3.63
N PHE A 174 3.12 12.45 -4.19
CA PHE A 174 3.44 11.14 -3.64
C PHE A 174 4.08 11.27 -2.26
N GLY A 175 4.88 12.30 -1.99
CA GLY A 175 5.38 12.58 -0.64
C GLY A 175 4.28 12.81 0.39
N ALA A 176 3.28 13.64 0.07
CA ALA A 176 2.13 13.85 0.95
C ALA A 176 1.29 12.58 1.10
N HIS A 177 1.09 11.87 -0.01
CA HIS A 177 0.33 10.63 -0.09
C HIS A 177 0.96 9.53 0.77
N ASN A 178 2.25 9.25 0.60
CA ASN A 178 3.02 8.22 1.30
C ASN A 178 3.03 8.43 2.81
N ALA A 179 3.01 9.67 3.29
CA ALA A 179 2.85 9.95 4.72
C ALA A 179 1.56 9.35 5.31
N THR A 180 0.47 9.32 4.53
CA THR A 180 -0.81 8.73 4.94
C THR A 180 -0.80 7.21 4.87
N GLU A 181 -0.06 6.61 3.94
CA GLU A 181 0.09 5.16 3.80
C GLU A 181 0.81 4.52 5.00
N GLY A 182 1.70 5.28 5.65
CA GLY A 182 2.33 4.86 6.90
C GLY A 182 1.30 4.52 8.00
N PHE A 183 0.13 5.18 8.00
CA PHE A 183 -0.98 4.83 8.89
C PHE A 183 -1.60 3.48 8.52
N GLY A 184 -1.65 3.16 7.23
CA GLY A 184 -2.02 1.84 6.70
C GLY A 184 -1.20 0.72 7.32
N ILE A 185 0.13 0.84 7.25
CA ILE A 185 1.09 -0.13 7.82
C ILE A 185 0.98 -0.18 9.35
N ALA A 186 0.81 0.97 10.00
CA ALA A 186 0.76 1.09 11.46
C ALA A 186 -0.56 0.61 12.08
N GLY A 187 -1.66 0.60 11.31
CA GLY A 187 -3.00 0.27 11.78
C GLY A 187 -3.08 -1.04 12.57
N PRO A 188 -2.63 -2.19 12.01
CA PRO A 188 -2.64 -3.47 12.71
C PRO A 188 -1.79 -3.52 13.98
N LEU A 189 -0.72 -2.71 14.03
CA LEU A 189 0.24 -2.67 15.15
C LEU A 189 -0.25 -1.80 16.30
N THR A 190 -1.28 -1.00 16.08
CA THR A 190 -1.70 0.01 17.05
C THR A 190 -2.38 -0.61 18.26
N GLY A 191 -1.87 -0.31 19.46
CA GLY A 191 -2.42 -0.80 20.71
C GLY A 191 -2.11 -2.28 21.02
N ILE A 192 -1.11 -2.89 20.39
CA ILE A 192 -0.53 -4.16 20.86
C ILE A 192 0.11 -3.98 22.26
N LEU A 193 0.39 -5.06 22.99
CA LEU A 193 0.86 -4.98 24.38
C LEU A 193 2.26 -4.40 24.44
N GLN A 194 3.17 -4.97 23.64
CA GLN A 194 4.55 -4.52 23.55
C GLN A 194 4.73 -3.56 22.38
N ARG A 195 5.36 -2.41 22.60
CA ARG A 195 5.64 -1.47 21.50
C ARG A 195 6.36 -2.18 20.35
N PRO A 196 5.97 -1.91 19.09
CA PRO A 196 6.71 -2.41 17.95
C PRO A 196 8.19 -2.03 18.03
N ASN A 197 9.05 -3.00 17.75
CA ASN A 197 10.49 -2.77 17.69
C ASN A 197 10.80 -1.73 16.60
N ALA A 198 11.61 -0.72 16.91
CA ALA A 198 12.06 0.28 15.95
C ALA A 198 12.72 -0.33 14.71
N LYS A 199 13.46 -1.44 14.86
CA LYS A 199 14.03 -2.19 13.72
C LYS A 199 12.96 -2.77 12.80
N PHE A 200 11.85 -3.24 13.37
CA PHE A 200 10.72 -3.73 12.59
C PHE A 200 10.03 -2.57 11.85
N LEU A 201 9.76 -1.46 12.54
CA LEU A 201 9.18 -0.26 11.92
C LEU A 201 10.07 0.29 10.80
N ALA A 202 11.40 0.34 11.02
CA ALA A 202 12.38 0.68 10.00
C ALA A 202 12.26 -0.24 8.77
N LYS A 203 12.18 -1.56 9.00
CA LYS A 203 12.06 -2.55 7.94
C LYS A 203 10.77 -2.37 7.13
N VAL A 204 9.60 -2.27 7.77
CA VAL A 204 8.33 -2.12 7.04
C VAL A 204 8.21 -0.78 6.34
N GLY A 205 8.78 0.29 6.90
CA GLY A 205 8.88 1.59 6.21
C GLY A 205 9.81 1.53 5.00
N LEU A 206 10.93 0.78 5.07
CA LEU A 206 11.80 0.56 3.91
C LEU A 206 11.13 -0.31 2.84
N ILE A 207 10.33 -1.30 3.23
CA ILE A 207 9.57 -2.14 2.29
C ILE A 207 8.48 -1.32 1.59
N GLY A 208 7.78 -0.45 2.34
CA GLY A 208 6.73 0.40 1.77
C GLY A 208 7.27 1.57 0.94
N GLY A 209 8.19 2.37 1.47
CA GLY A 209 8.65 3.60 0.81
C GLY A 209 9.95 3.49 0.01
N GLY A 210 10.80 2.50 0.30
CA GLY A 210 12.04 2.27 -0.45
C GLY A 210 11.84 2.04 -1.96
N PRO A 211 10.78 1.33 -2.38
CA PRO A 211 10.49 1.15 -3.80
C PRO A 211 10.26 2.44 -4.59
N THR A 212 9.82 3.56 -4.00
CA THR A 212 9.73 4.85 -4.71
C THR A 212 11.09 5.28 -5.23
N PHE A 213 12.13 5.21 -4.39
CA PHE A 213 13.49 5.52 -4.82
C PHE A 213 13.96 4.61 -5.95
N VAL A 214 13.73 3.30 -5.82
CA VAL A 214 14.13 2.32 -6.85
C VAL A 214 13.36 2.57 -8.16
N GLY A 215 12.06 2.86 -8.07
CA GLY A 215 11.22 3.23 -9.18
C GLY A 215 11.70 4.50 -9.86
N THR A 216 12.04 5.55 -9.10
CA THR A 216 12.60 6.81 -9.65
C THR A 216 13.89 6.56 -10.39
N MET A 217 14.78 5.76 -9.81
CA MET A 217 16.03 5.38 -10.46
C MET A 217 15.78 4.61 -11.77
N LEU A 218 14.89 3.60 -11.78
CA LEU A 218 14.64 2.80 -12.99
C LEU A 218 13.83 3.56 -14.05
N GLY A 219 12.82 4.32 -13.64
CA GLY A 219 12.02 5.18 -14.52
C GLY A 219 12.85 6.27 -15.17
N SER A 220 13.93 6.70 -14.51
CA SER A 220 14.89 7.66 -15.08
C SER A 220 15.82 7.06 -16.15
N LEU A 221 15.72 5.75 -16.44
CA LEU A 221 16.50 5.08 -17.48
C LEU A 221 15.68 4.82 -18.75
N TRP A 222 14.40 4.48 -18.62
CA TRP A 222 13.49 4.26 -19.75
C TRP A 222 12.01 4.41 -19.37
N ILE A 223 11.16 4.65 -20.37
CA ILE A 223 9.70 4.73 -20.25
C ILE A 223 9.09 3.36 -20.59
N SER A 224 8.16 2.87 -19.77
CA SER A 224 7.50 1.58 -19.96
C SER A 224 6.11 1.55 -19.32
N ASP A 225 5.08 1.61 -20.17
CA ASP A 225 3.68 1.55 -19.77
C ASP A 225 3.32 0.17 -19.21
N ILE A 226 3.86 -0.90 -19.81
CA ILE A 226 3.68 -2.28 -19.31
C ILE A 226 4.16 -2.42 -17.86
N ALA A 227 5.33 -1.86 -17.53
CA ALA A 227 5.84 -1.91 -16.16
C ALA A 227 4.93 -1.10 -15.23
N TYR A 228 4.55 0.11 -15.64
CA TYR A 228 3.64 0.96 -14.88
C TYR A 228 2.30 0.26 -14.56
N ILE A 229 1.64 -0.26 -15.59
CA ILE A 229 0.38 -1.02 -15.48
C ILE A 229 0.54 -2.25 -14.59
N LEU A 230 1.59 -3.05 -14.81
CA LEU A 230 1.82 -4.30 -14.08
C LEU A 230 1.98 -4.04 -12.57
N PHE A 231 2.76 -3.03 -12.18
CA PHE A 231 3.01 -2.74 -10.76
C PHE A 231 1.81 -2.07 -10.09
N LEU A 232 1.10 -1.14 -10.75
CA LEU A 232 -0.14 -0.57 -10.23
C LEU A 232 -1.21 -1.65 -9.98
N SER A 233 -1.40 -2.52 -10.96
CA SER A 233 -2.41 -3.57 -10.90
C SER A 233 -2.06 -4.66 -9.88
N MET A 234 -0.78 -5.00 -9.74
CA MET A 234 -0.27 -5.84 -8.66
C MET A 234 -0.51 -5.22 -7.28
N ALA A 235 -0.25 -3.93 -7.12
CA ALA A 235 -0.54 -3.23 -5.87
C ALA A 235 -2.03 -3.23 -5.56
N GLY A 236 -2.89 -2.90 -6.54
CA GLY A 236 -4.35 -2.93 -6.37
C GLY A 236 -4.87 -4.31 -5.95
N GLY A 237 -4.41 -5.38 -6.60
CA GLY A 237 -4.74 -6.76 -6.19
C GLY A 237 -4.29 -7.08 -4.77
N ALA A 238 -3.07 -6.67 -4.39
CA ALA A 238 -2.54 -6.85 -3.04
C ALA A 238 -3.34 -6.06 -1.98
N LEU A 239 -3.70 -4.81 -2.27
CA LEU A 239 -4.45 -3.92 -1.38
C LEU A 239 -5.89 -4.43 -1.15
N VAL A 240 -6.55 -4.96 -2.19
CA VAL A 240 -7.83 -5.66 -2.05
C VAL A 240 -7.71 -6.81 -1.06
N TYR A 241 -6.65 -7.62 -1.14
CA TYR A 241 -6.45 -8.73 -0.22
C TYR A 241 -6.30 -8.26 1.24
N VAL A 242 -5.37 -7.33 1.50
CA VAL A 242 -5.06 -6.88 2.87
C VAL A 242 -6.18 -6.04 3.47
N SER A 243 -6.95 -5.31 2.67
CA SER A 243 -8.11 -4.54 3.13
C SER A 243 -9.18 -5.45 3.76
N MET A 244 -9.40 -6.63 3.18
CA MET A 244 -10.30 -7.65 3.74
C MET A 244 -9.78 -8.19 5.08
N LEU A 245 -8.47 -8.43 5.19
CA LEU A 245 -7.84 -8.85 6.45
C LEU A 245 -7.93 -7.76 7.53
N MET A 246 -7.72 -6.49 7.16
CA MET A 246 -7.85 -5.35 8.07
C MET A 246 -9.28 -5.13 8.51
N TYR A 247 -10.26 -5.30 7.63
CA TYR A 247 -11.68 -5.23 7.97
C TYR A 247 -12.04 -6.31 9.00
N ASN A 248 -11.64 -7.56 8.73
CA ASN A 248 -11.86 -8.68 9.63
C ASN A 248 -11.16 -8.49 10.98
N SER A 249 -9.95 -7.93 10.98
CA SER A 249 -9.21 -7.59 12.21
C SER A 249 -9.92 -6.49 13.00
N GLY A 250 -10.35 -5.41 12.35
CA GLY A 250 -11.02 -4.26 12.98
C GLY A 250 -12.36 -4.63 13.61
N ARG A 251 -13.15 -5.48 12.93
CA ARG A 251 -14.46 -5.95 13.43
C ARG A 251 -14.37 -6.77 14.72
N LYS A 252 -13.20 -7.35 15.04
CA LYS A 252 -12.95 -8.01 16.34
C LYS A 252 -12.79 -7.02 17.51
N HIS A 253 -12.49 -5.76 17.22
CA HIS A 253 -12.16 -4.75 18.23
C HIS A 253 -13.24 -3.68 18.41
N THR A 254 -14.14 -3.50 17.44
CA THR A 254 -15.16 -2.44 17.52
C THR A 254 -16.43 -2.78 16.75
N THR A 255 -17.47 -1.97 16.95
CA THR A 255 -18.78 -2.13 16.28
C THR A 255 -18.71 -1.73 14.82
N ASN A 256 -19.68 -2.19 14.03
CA ASN A 256 -19.75 -1.81 12.61
C ASN A 256 -19.86 -0.30 12.42
N ASN A 257 -20.61 0.40 13.29
CA ASN A 257 -20.77 1.85 13.19
C ASN A 257 -19.42 2.58 13.30
N VAL A 258 -18.59 2.19 14.26
CA VAL A 258 -17.25 2.79 14.43
C VAL A 258 -16.34 2.43 13.26
N MET A 259 -16.43 1.19 12.75
CA MET A 259 -15.70 0.79 11.54
C MET A 259 -16.09 1.66 10.34
N MET A 260 -17.38 1.81 10.05
CA MET A 260 -17.84 2.57 8.88
C MET A 260 -17.47 4.06 8.99
N ILE A 261 -17.58 4.66 10.18
CA ILE A 261 -17.14 6.05 10.40
C ILE A 261 -15.64 6.18 10.20
N GLY A 262 -14.84 5.27 10.76
CA GLY A 262 -13.39 5.29 10.57
C GLY A 262 -12.99 5.15 9.10
N ILE A 263 -13.58 4.19 8.38
CA ILE A 263 -13.35 3.99 6.95
C ILE A 263 -13.72 5.25 6.16
N PHE A 264 -14.89 5.84 6.43
CA PHE A 264 -15.30 7.08 5.78
C PHE A 264 -14.32 8.23 6.02
N VAL A 265 -13.90 8.46 7.26
CA VAL A 265 -12.94 9.52 7.59
C VAL A 265 -11.58 9.27 6.94
N GLY A 266 -11.12 8.01 6.91
CA GLY A 266 -9.88 7.64 6.23
C GLY A 266 -9.95 7.83 4.72
N LEU A 267 -11.06 7.44 4.09
CA LEU A 267 -11.31 7.64 2.67
C LEU A 267 -11.34 9.12 2.30
N CYS A 268 -12.02 9.95 3.10
CA CYS A 268 -11.99 11.41 2.94
C CYS A 268 -10.59 11.98 3.10
N ALA A 269 -9.80 11.49 4.06
CA ALA A 269 -8.41 11.93 4.23
C ALA A 269 -7.55 11.60 3.00
N GLY A 270 -7.74 10.43 2.40
CA GLY A 270 -7.13 10.04 1.13
C GLY A 270 -7.46 11.02 0.01
N PHE A 271 -8.75 11.22 -0.28
CA PHE A 271 -9.20 12.16 -1.32
C PHE A 271 -8.78 13.62 -1.07
N ILE A 272 -8.76 14.08 0.19
CA ILE A 272 -8.30 15.43 0.52
C ILE A 272 -6.80 15.55 0.21
N THR A 273 -6.02 14.53 0.54
CA THR A 273 -4.59 14.51 0.23
C THR A 273 -4.39 14.59 -1.27
N ASP A 274 -5.05 13.71 -2.03
CA ASP A 274 -5.05 13.73 -3.49
C ASP A 274 -5.45 15.09 -4.09
N LEU A 275 -6.55 15.67 -3.62
CA LEU A 275 -6.98 17.00 -4.07
C LEU A 275 -5.93 18.08 -3.81
N ILE A 276 -5.25 18.06 -2.65
CA ILE A 276 -4.16 18.99 -2.35
C ILE A 276 -3.02 18.82 -3.36
N VAL A 277 -2.72 17.57 -3.74
CA VAL A 277 -1.73 17.25 -4.75
C VAL A 277 -2.14 17.78 -6.13
N THR A 278 -3.36 17.50 -6.58
CA THR A 278 -3.90 18.00 -7.86
C THR A 278 -3.91 19.53 -7.92
N LEU A 279 -4.35 20.20 -6.84
CA LEU A 279 -4.34 21.67 -6.76
C LEU A 279 -2.92 22.26 -6.73
N GLY A 280 -1.92 21.48 -6.32
CA GLY A 280 -0.50 21.80 -6.44
C GLY A 280 0.04 21.71 -7.87
N GLY A 281 -0.76 21.20 -8.81
CA GLY A 281 -0.48 21.12 -10.25
C GLY A 281 -0.12 19.73 -10.78
N ALA A 282 -0.49 18.67 -10.04
CA ALA A 282 -0.20 17.27 -10.40
C ALA A 282 -1.17 16.78 -11.48
#